data_AF-A0A7S0L3G1-F1
#
_entry.id   AF-A0A7S0L3G1-F1
#
_cell.length_a   1.000
_cell.length_b   1.000
_cell.length_c   1.000
_cell.angle_alpha   90.00
_cell.angle_beta   90.00
_cell.angle_gamma   90.00
#
_symmetry.space_group_name_H-M   'P 1'
#
loop_
_entity.id
_entity.type
_entity.pdbx_description
1 polymer ?
#
loop_
_entity_poly.entity_id
_entity_poly.type
_entity_poly.pdbx_seq_one_letter_code
_entity_poly.pdbx_strand_id
1 'polypeptide(L)'
;TKAGGEVPPPQLLSELDLDDLQIEYIKLRLAPKLAGIAQAQDELAFVTYQMYQIVRDAIRTEILALPDLWDECSEVALLGGVQINKPLGNDVFQPLLFQTVTKDGVSADLFKPTFGVRPNLNTLMGSQDLAEEVLYG
;
A
#
# COMPACT_ATOMS: atom_id res chain seq x y z
N THR A 1 11.13 23.08 1.64
CA THR A 1 10.78 23.21 3.07
C THR A 1 10.34 21.85 3.55
N LYS A 2 10.98 21.33 4.62
CA LYS A 2 10.81 19.96 5.10
C LYS A 2 9.38 19.73 5.56
N ALA A 3 8.66 18.79 4.95
CA ALA A 3 7.45 18.23 5.53
C ALA A 3 7.89 17.33 6.69
N GLY A 4 7.87 17.89 7.91
CA GLY A 4 8.02 17.10 9.12
C GLY A 4 6.80 16.20 9.23
N GLY A 5 7.03 14.91 9.49
CA GLY A 5 5.97 14.01 9.92
C GLY A 5 5.32 14.62 11.16
N GLU A 6 4.04 14.98 11.04
CA GLU A 6 3.29 15.48 12.17
C GLU A 6 3.27 14.39 13.23
N VAL A 7 3.91 14.67 14.36
CA VAL A 7 3.80 13.85 15.56
C VAL A 7 2.34 13.97 16.02
N PRO A 8 1.63 12.85 16.21
CA PRO A 8 0.23 12.88 16.63
C PRO A 8 0.08 13.66 17.94
N PRO A 9 -1.05 14.36 18.17
CA PRO A 9 -1.26 15.14 19.37
C PRO A 9 -1.09 14.28 20.64
N PRO A 10 -0.55 14.84 21.75
CA PRO A 10 -0.13 14.08 22.94
C PRO A 10 -1.21 13.20 23.58
N GLN A 11 -2.49 13.53 23.38
CA GLN A 11 -3.62 12.76 23.91
C GLN A 11 -3.77 11.37 23.24
N LEU A 12 -3.28 11.21 22.01
CA LEU A 12 -3.39 9.96 21.26
C LEU A 12 -2.43 8.87 21.79
N LEU A 13 -1.31 9.28 22.40
CA LEU A 13 -0.28 8.37 22.92
C LEU A 13 -0.66 7.77 24.28
N SER A 14 -1.51 8.44 25.07
CA SER A 14 -1.97 7.96 26.39
C SER A 14 -3.12 6.95 26.31
N GLU A 15 -3.74 6.80 25.14
CA GLU A 15 -4.82 5.83 24.87
C GLU A 15 -4.34 4.62 24.06
N LEU A 16 -3.04 4.57 23.71
CA LEU A 16 -2.48 3.42 23.00
C LEU A 16 -2.54 2.20 23.91
N ASP A 17 -3.27 1.19 23.46
CA ASP A 17 -3.16 -0.15 24.00
C ASP A 17 -1.76 -0.67 23.66
N LEU A 18 -0.86 -0.62 24.65
CA LEU A 18 0.52 -1.08 24.51
C LEU A 18 0.58 -2.58 24.21
N ASP A 19 -0.48 -3.33 24.52
CA ASP A 19 -0.58 -4.75 24.23
C ASP A 19 -1.00 -5.01 22.77
N ASP A 20 -1.48 -4.00 22.02
CA ASP A 20 -1.92 -4.11 20.62
C ASP A 20 -1.41 -2.96 19.72
N LEU A 21 -0.15 -2.58 19.87
CA LEU A 21 0.48 -1.51 19.08
C LEU A 21 0.37 -1.73 17.56
N GLN A 22 0.32 -2.98 17.10
CA GLN A 22 0.19 -3.30 15.68
C GLN A 22 -1.21 -2.95 15.15
N ILE A 23 -2.29 -3.29 15.88
CA ILE A 23 -3.63 -2.90 15.43
C ILE A 23 -3.82 -1.39 15.49
N GLU A 24 -3.28 -0.74 16.52
CA GLU A 24 -3.40 0.72 16.65
C GLU A 24 -2.67 1.43 15.52
N TYR A 25 -1.48 0.97 15.15
CA TYR A 25 -0.79 1.47 13.96
C TYR A 25 -1.65 1.33 12.70
N ILE A 26 -2.25 0.16 12.48
CA ILE A 26 -3.11 -0.08 11.32
C ILE A 26 -4.32 0.87 11.33
N LYS A 27 -5.01 1.00 12.47
CA LYS A 27 -6.17 1.89 12.62
C LYS A 27 -5.80 3.35 12.32
N LEU A 28 -4.68 3.83 12.86
CA LEU A 28 -4.19 5.19 12.64
C LEU A 28 -3.89 5.46 11.16
N ARG A 29 -3.27 4.50 10.46
CA ARG A 29 -2.94 4.63 9.04
C ARG A 29 -4.16 4.48 8.13
N LEU A 30 -5.11 3.63 8.51
CA LEU A 30 -6.31 3.33 7.72
C LEU A 30 -7.38 4.41 7.86
N ALA A 31 -7.58 4.98 9.06
CA ALA A 31 -8.62 5.97 9.33
C ALA A 31 -8.74 7.10 8.28
N PRO A 32 -7.67 7.82 7.88
CA PRO A 32 -7.78 8.86 6.86
C PRO A 32 -8.10 8.29 5.45
N LYS A 33 -7.72 7.03 5.19
CA LYS A 33 -7.95 6.35 3.92
C LYS A 33 -9.37 5.76 3.80
N LEU A 34 -10.19 5.82 4.85
CA LEU A 34 -11.61 5.43 4.79
C LEU A 34 -12.53 6.51 4.20
N ALA A 35 -12.00 7.71 3.94
CA ALA A 35 -12.74 8.74 3.24
C ALA A 35 -13.17 8.24 1.85
N GLY A 36 -14.48 8.23 1.57
CA GLY A 36 -15.02 7.74 0.31
C GLY A 36 -15.62 6.32 0.36
N ILE A 37 -15.51 5.61 1.50
CA ILE A 37 -16.00 4.23 1.61
C ILE A 37 -17.51 4.08 1.34
N ALA A 38 -18.32 5.10 1.67
CA ALA A 38 -19.76 5.08 1.43
C ALA A 38 -20.14 5.15 -0.07
N GLN A 39 -19.19 5.54 -0.93
CA GLN A 39 -19.35 5.56 -2.38
C GLN A 39 -18.81 4.29 -3.05
N ALA A 40 -18.17 3.41 -2.28
CA ALA A 40 -17.64 2.15 -2.78
C ALA A 40 -18.76 1.18 -3.13
N GLN A 41 -18.58 0.41 -4.20
CA GLN A 41 -19.47 -0.69 -4.54
C GLN A 41 -19.43 -1.81 -3.47
N ASP A 42 -18.25 -2.04 -2.90
CA ASP A 42 -18.00 -3.06 -1.89
C ASP A 42 -16.99 -2.52 -0.85
N GLU A 43 -17.45 -2.35 0.39
CA GLU A 43 -16.67 -1.75 1.46
C GLU A 43 -15.45 -2.60 1.87
N LEU A 44 -15.57 -3.93 1.80
CA LEU A 44 -14.47 -4.83 2.17
C LEU A 44 -13.37 -4.79 1.11
N ALA A 45 -13.74 -4.79 -0.16
CA ALA A 45 -12.81 -4.59 -1.26
C ALA A 45 -12.15 -3.22 -1.13
N PHE A 46 -12.92 -2.15 -0.87
CA PHE A 46 -12.40 -0.81 -0.63
C PHE A 46 -11.31 -0.80 0.43
N VAL A 47 -11.62 -1.29 1.63
CA VAL A 47 -10.67 -1.37 2.75
C VAL A 47 -9.44 -2.19 2.38
N THR A 48 -9.62 -3.29 1.64
CA THR A 48 -8.51 -4.15 1.20
C THR A 48 -7.51 -3.40 0.32
N TYR A 49 -7.98 -2.62 -0.66
CA TYR A 49 -7.09 -1.82 -1.50
C TYR A 49 -6.45 -0.65 -0.73
N GLN A 50 -7.16 -0.05 0.23
CA GLN A 50 -6.57 0.97 1.09
C GLN A 50 -5.45 0.39 1.99
N MET A 51 -5.65 -0.82 2.51
CA MET A 51 -4.64 -1.55 3.27
C MET A 51 -3.43 -1.90 2.40
N TYR A 52 -3.65 -2.30 1.14
CA TYR A 52 -2.58 -2.53 0.19
C TYR A 52 -1.71 -1.28 0.00
N GLN A 53 -2.30 -0.08 -0.16
CA GLN A 53 -1.53 1.16 -0.26
C GLN A 53 -0.63 1.37 0.97
N ILE A 54 -1.17 1.19 2.18
CA ILE A 54 -0.41 1.36 3.43
C ILE A 54 0.83 0.45 3.44
N VAL A 55 0.66 -0.82 3.06
CA VAL A 55 1.75 -1.81 3.02
C VAL A 55 2.75 -1.48 1.90
N ARG A 56 2.26 -1.15 0.70
CA ARG A 56 3.10 -0.75 -0.45
C ARG A 56 4.00 0.43 -0.08
N ASP A 57 3.43 1.46 0.52
CA ASP A 57 4.13 2.69 0.87
C ASP A 57 5.13 2.45 2.00
N ALA A 58 4.76 1.63 2.99
CA ALA A 58 5.67 1.21 4.06
C ALA A 58 6.89 0.47 3.49
N ILE A 59 6.68 -0.56 2.65
CA ILE A 59 7.77 -1.33 2.04
C ILE A 59 8.70 -0.43 1.22
N ARG A 60 8.14 0.45 0.38
CA ARG A 60 8.94 1.40 -0.42
C ARG A 60 9.74 2.35 0.47
N THR A 61 9.13 2.86 1.54
CA THR A 61 9.81 3.77 2.48
C THR A 61 10.99 3.07 3.15
N GLU A 62 10.78 1.85 3.65
CA GLU A 62 11.84 1.08 4.32
C GLU A 62 12.99 0.74 3.37
N ILE A 63 12.71 0.31 2.13
CA ILE A 63 13.75 -0.01 1.13
C ILE A 63 14.65 1.19 0.86
N LEU A 64 14.07 2.39 0.74
CA LEU A 64 14.83 3.61 0.50
C LEU A 64 15.56 4.13 1.75
N ALA A 65 15.11 3.73 2.94
CA ALA A 65 15.70 4.13 4.21
C ALA A 65 16.89 3.27 4.65
N LEU A 66 17.12 2.11 4.03
CA LEU A 66 18.22 1.19 4.34
C LEU A 66 19.46 1.50 3.48
N PRO A 67 20.49 2.19 4.01
CA PRO A 67 21.67 2.56 3.23
C PRO A 67 22.56 1.36 2.88
N ASP A 68 22.63 0.38 3.78
CA ASP A 68 23.44 -0.84 3.69
C ASP A 68 22.88 -1.87 2.72
N LEU A 69 21.57 -1.82 2.44
CA LEU A 69 20.93 -2.66 1.42
C LEU A 69 21.66 -2.56 0.07
N TRP A 70 22.16 -1.37 -0.26
CA TRP A 70 22.72 -1.06 -1.58
C TRP A 70 24.23 -1.35 -1.71
N ASP A 71 24.88 -1.80 -0.63
CA ASP A 71 26.31 -2.15 -0.65
C ASP A 71 26.55 -3.42 -1.50
N GLU A 72 25.62 -4.36 -1.46
CA GLU A 72 25.67 -5.63 -2.20
C GLU A 72 24.47 -5.85 -3.14
N CYS A 73 23.55 -4.88 -3.23
CA CYS A 73 22.39 -4.94 -4.11
C CYS A 73 22.35 -3.72 -5.05
N SER A 74 22.26 -3.95 -6.35
CA SER A 74 22.07 -2.87 -7.33
C SER A 74 20.59 -2.56 -7.60
N GLU A 75 19.71 -3.53 -7.39
CA GLU A 75 18.31 -3.44 -7.77
C GLU A 75 17.44 -4.43 -6.98
N VAL A 76 16.28 -3.96 -6.52
CA VAL A 76 15.26 -4.78 -5.86
C VAL A 76 14.01 -4.84 -6.73
N ALA A 77 13.53 -6.05 -7.02
CA ALA A 77 12.25 -6.25 -7.68
C ALA A 77 11.11 -6.24 -6.65
N LEU A 78 10.10 -5.41 -6.89
CA LEU A 78 8.90 -5.31 -6.06
C LEU A 78 7.69 -5.79 -6.83
N LEU A 79 7.08 -6.86 -6.34
CA LEU A 79 5.78 -7.36 -6.77
C LEU A 79 4.78 -7.14 -5.62
N GLY A 80 3.80 -6.28 -5.85
CA GLY A 80 2.77 -5.93 -4.88
C GLY A 80 1.38 -6.19 -5.44
N GLY A 81 0.45 -6.56 -4.57
CA GLY A 81 -0.92 -6.87 -4.94
C GLY A 81 -1.74 -7.36 -3.75
N VAL A 82 -2.94 -7.85 -4.06
CA VAL A 82 -3.88 -8.38 -3.07
C VAL A 82 -3.94 -9.90 -3.20
N GLN A 83 -3.69 -10.58 -2.09
CA GLN A 83 -3.95 -12.02 -1.98
C GLN A 83 -5.41 -12.25 -1.62
N ILE A 84 -6.07 -13.14 -2.36
CA ILE A 84 -7.46 -13.52 -2.17
C ILE A 84 -7.49 -14.99 -1.74
N ASN A 85 -7.80 -15.19 -0.47
CA ASN A 85 -7.89 -16.52 0.13
C ASN A 85 -9.25 -17.14 -0.18
N LYS A 86 -9.26 -18.36 -0.70
CA LYS A 86 -10.49 -19.06 -1.09
C LYS A 86 -10.80 -20.20 -0.12
N PRO A 87 -12.07 -20.44 0.22
CA PRO A 87 -12.44 -21.55 1.11
C PRO A 87 -12.18 -22.93 0.48
N LEU A 88 -12.20 -23.01 -0.86
CA LEU A 88 -11.91 -24.21 -1.64
C LEU A 88 -11.10 -23.85 -2.90
N GLY A 89 -10.15 -24.72 -3.23
CA GLY A 89 -9.24 -24.54 -4.38
C GLY A 89 -7.98 -23.75 -4.00
N ASN A 90 -7.25 -23.29 -5.02
CA ASN A 90 -6.03 -22.49 -4.82
C ASN A 90 -6.38 -21.02 -4.56
N ASP A 91 -5.64 -20.40 -3.66
CA ASP A 91 -5.62 -18.96 -3.48
C ASP A 91 -5.13 -18.27 -4.75
N VAL A 92 -5.58 -17.04 -4.94
CA VAL A 92 -5.20 -16.23 -6.10
C VAL A 92 -4.56 -14.94 -5.64
N PHE A 93 -3.71 -14.38 -6.50
CA PHE A 93 -3.04 -13.11 -6.26
C PHE A 93 -3.37 -12.16 -7.41
N GLN A 94 -3.89 -10.98 -7.07
CA GLN A 94 -4.13 -9.92 -8.03
C GLN A 94 -2.94 -8.94 -7.98
N PRO A 95 -2.03 -8.97 -8.97
CA PRO A 95 -0.93 -8.02 -9.02
C PRO A 95 -1.49 -6.62 -9.27
N LEU A 96 -0.95 -5.63 -8.56
CA LEU A 96 -1.24 -4.20 -8.72
C LEU A 96 0.02 -3.38 -9.04
N LEU A 97 1.18 -3.90 -8.65
CA LEU A 97 2.48 -3.29 -8.84
C LEU A 97 3.50 -4.36 -9.23
N PHE A 98 4.28 -4.08 -10.26
CA PHE A 98 5.50 -4.84 -10.53
C PHE A 98 6.53 -3.90 -11.12
N GLN A 99 7.59 -3.65 -10.36
CA GLN A 99 8.62 -2.68 -10.73
C GLN A 99 9.95 -3.08 -10.14
N THR A 100 11.02 -2.51 -10.67
CA THR A 100 12.32 -2.54 -10.01
C THR A 100 12.63 -1.19 -9.37
N VAL A 101 13.34 -1.21 -8.25
CA VAL A 101 13.81 -0.03 -7.54
C VAL A 101 15.31 -0.13 -7.29
N THR A 102 15.97 1.01 -7.35
CA THR A 102 17.39 1.21 -7.05
C THR A 102 17.50 2.19 -5.89
N LYS A 103 18.73 2.45 -5.43
CA LYS A 103 19.01 3.50 -4.43
C LYS A 103 18.45 4.88 -4.81
N ASP A 104 18.28 5.14 -6.10
CA ASP A 104 17.83 6.43 -6.63
C ASP A 104 16.30 6.47 -6.86
N GLY A 105 15.59 5.39 -6.54
CA GLY A 105 14.13 5.26 -6.69
C GLY A 105 13.71 4.22 -7.74
N VAL A 106 12.51 4.38 -8.32
CA VAL A 106 11.96 3.45 -9.31
C VAL A 106 12.81 3.44 -10.58
N SER A 107 13.29 2.25 -10.96
CA SER A 107 14.13 2.02 -12.13
C SER A 107 13.30 1.63 -13.36
N ALA A 108 12.36 0.69 -13.21
CA ALA A 108 11.49 0.26 -14.30
C ALA A 108 10.10 -0.19 -13.83
N ASP A 109 9.04 0.19 -14.55
CA ASP A 109 7.69 -0.42 -14.42
C ASP A 109 7.61 -1.67 -15.31
N LEU A 110 7.51 -2.84 -14.68
CA LEU A 110 7.44 -4.14 -15.31
C LEU A 110 6.00 -4.68 -15.39
N PHE A 111 5.00 -3.96 -14.87
CA PHE A 111 3.64 -4.48 -14.78
C PHE A 111 3.06 -4.81 -16.15
N LYS A 112 3.06 -3.83 -17.07
CA LYS A 112 2.45 -3.98 -18.39
C LYS A 112 3.07 -5.11 -19.22
N PRO A 113 4.41 -5.23 -19.34
CA PRO A 113 5.00 -6.33 -20.10
C PRO A 113 4.76 -7.71 -19.46
N THR A 114 4.56 -7.80 -18.14
CA THR A 114 4.37 -9.08 -17.44
C THR A 114 2.90 -9.51 -17.34
N PHE A 115 2.01 -8.58 -16.99
CA PHE A 115 0.61 -8.87 -16.67
C PHE A 115 -0.40 -8.22 -17.63
N GLY A 116 0.06 -7.32 -18.52
CA GLY A 116 -0.80 -6.61 -19.45
C GLY A 116 -1.49 -5.39 -18.84
N VAL A 117 -2.81 -5.30 -18.96
CA VAL A 117 -3.56 -4.13 -18.51
C VAL A 117 -3.82 -4.23 -17.00
N ARG A 118 -3.58 -3.14 -16.26
CA ARG A 118 -3.92 -3.03 -14.84
C ARG A 118 -5.44 -3.17 -14.63
N PRO A 119 -5.88 -3.71 -13.48
CA PRO A 119 -7.31 -3.82 -13.19
C PRO A 119 -7.96 -2.44 -13.11
N ASN A 120 -9.23 -2.35 -13.53
CA ASN A 120 -10.04 -1.15 -13.34
C ASN A 120 -10.65 -1.19 -11.94
N LEU A 121 -10.27 -0.24 -11.08
CA LEU A 121 -10.74 -0.16 -9.69
C LEU A 121 -11.77 0.95 -9.46
N ASN A 122 -12.20 1.68 -10.50
CA ASN A 122 -13.03 2.89 -10.34
C ASN A 122 -14.34 2.61 -9.58
N THR A 123 -15.00 1.49 -9.88
CA THR A 123 -16.27 1.14 -9.21
C THR A 123 -16.05 0.68 -7.77
N LEU A 124 -14.94 0.00 -7.50
CA LEU A 124 -14.59 -0.47 -6.16
C LEU A 124 -14.19 0.70 -5.26
N MET A 125 -13.49 1.69 -5.81
CA MET A 125 -13.06 2.88 -5.06
C MET A 125 -14.13 3.98 -4.99
N GLY A 126 -15.18 3.90 -5.81
CA GLY A 126 -16.18 4.97 -5.92
C GLY A 126 -15.65 6.29 -6.51
N SER A 127 -14.37 6.33 -6.89
CA SER A 127 -13.64 7.50 -7.39
C SER A 127 -12.49 7.08 -8.28
N GLN A 128 -12.30 7.78 -9.41
CA GLN A 128 -11.16 7.57 -10.30
C GLN A 128 -9.85 7.98 -9.63
N ASP A 129 -9.83 9.09 -8.89
CA ASP A 129 -8.61 9.59 -8.25
C ASP A 129 -8.08 8.59 -7.21
N LEU A 130 -8.98 7.99 -6.42
CA LEU A 130 -8.62 6.94 -5.45
C LEU A 130 -8.12 5.68 -6.15
N ALA A 131 -8.75 5.29 -7.27
CA ALA A 131 -8.29 4.15 -8.07
C ALA A 131 -6.89 4.39 -8.65
N GLU A 132 -6.61 5.61 -9.12
CA GLU A 132 -5.29 5.99 -9.61
C GLU A 132 -4.25 6.00 -8.47
N GLU A 133 -4.59 6.48 -7.27
CA GLU A 133 -3.71 6.42 -6.09
C GLU A 133 -3.35 4.96 -5.71
N VAL A 134 -4.33 4.03 -5.75
CA VAL A 134 -4.07 2.60 -5.52
C VAL A 134 -3.08 2.04 -6.53
N LEU A 135 -3.25 2.37 -7.81
CA LEU A 135 -2.53 1.72 -8.91
C LEU A 135 -1.16 2.35 -9.22
N TYR A 136 -1.02 3.66 -9.00
CA TYR A 136 0.11 4.46 -9.47
C TYR A 136 0.77 5.34 -8.41
N GLY A 137 0.15 5.46 -7.22
CA GLY A 137 0.78 6.11 -6.07
C GLY A 137 2.02 5.39 -5.57
#